data_AF-A0A252EDN9-F1
#
_entry.id   AF-A0A252EDN9-F1
#
_cell.length_a   1.000
_cell.length_b   1.000
_cell.length_c   1.000
_cell.angle_alpha   90.00
_cell.angle_beta   90.00
_cell.angle_gamma   90.00
#
_symmetry.space_group_name_H-M   'P 1'
#
loop_
_entity.id
_entity.type
_entity.pdbx_description
1 polymer ?
#
loop_
_entity_poly.entity_id
_entity_poly.type
_entity_poly.pdbx_seq_one_letter_code
_entity_poly.pdbx_strand_id
1 'polypeptide(L)' 'MSGELKSCPFCGDQNKLVATCTDEVTALVLNNWVSCENCDAEGPIKKSRADAIAAWNTRAGEKA' A
#
# COMPACT_ATOMS: atom_id res chain seq x y z
N MET A 1 -7.55 10.48 -10.43
CA MET A 1 -6.93 9.22 -9.98
C MET A 1 -7.56 8.89 -8.64
N SER A 2 -8.48 7.94 -8.59
CA SER A 2 -9.18 7.57 -7.36
C SER A 2 -8.15 7.03 -6.35
N GLY A 3 -8.16 7.57 -5.12
CA GLY A 3 -7.33 7.11 -4.01
C GLY A 3 -7.74 5.75 -3.46
N GLU A 4 -8.42 4.94 -4.26
CA GLU A 4 -8.91 3.61 -3.89
C GLU A 4 -7.83 2.56 -4.18
N LEU A 5 -7.72 1.58 -3.29
CA LEU A 5 -6.76 0.49 -3.43
C LEU A 5 -7.24 -0.50 -4.49
N LYS A 6 -6.38 -0.81 -5.47
CA LYS A 6 -6.57 -1.96 -6.35
C LYS A 6 -6.46 -3.25 -5.52
N SER A 7 -7.19 -4.28 -5.93
CA SER A 7 -7.14 -5.63 -5.34
C SER A 7 -5.70 -6.16 -5.22
N CYS A 8 -5.49 -7.05 -4.25
CA CYS A 8 -4.21 -7.69 -4.02
C CYS A 8 -3.70 -8.35 -5.29
N PRO A 9 -2.49 -8.01 -5.78
CA PRO A 9 -1.95 -8.61 -7.00
C PRO A 9 -1.57 -10.09 -6.84
N PHE A 10 -1.48 -10.60 -5.60
CA PHE A 10 -1.04 -11.96 -5.32
C PHE A 10 -2.19 -12.93 -5.09
N CYS A 11 -3.20 -12.54 -4.31
CA CYS A 11 -4.35 -13.39 -3.98
C CYS A 11 -5.68 -12.93 -4.57
N GLY A 12 -5.73 -11.73 -5.17
CA GLY A 12 -6.94 -11.17 -5.77
C GLY A 12 -7.93 -10.56 -4.78
N ASP A 13 -7.71 -10.68 -3.47
CA ASP A 13 -8.61 -10.13 -2.46
C ASP A 13 -8.55 -8.58 -2.43
N GLN A 14 -9.71 -7.94 -2.34
CA GLN A 14 -9.84 -6.48 -2.26
C GLN A 14 -10.36 -6.00 -0.90
N ASN A 15 -10.89 -6.91 -0.07
CA ASN A 15 -11.57 -6.55 1.17
C ASN A 15 -10.63 -6.55 2.37
N LYS A 16 -9.48 -7.22 2.25
CA LYS A 16 -8.45 -7.34 3.31
C LYS A 16 -7.20 -6.52 3.02
N LEU A 17 -7.36 -5.33 2.45
CA LEU A 17 -6.24 -4.42 2.20
C LEU A 17 -6.20 -3.31 3.25
N VAL A 18 -5.05 -3.14 3.90
CA VAL A 18 -4.84 -2.15 4.95
C VAL A 18 -3.76 -1.17 4.51
N ALA A 19 -4.07 0.12 4.56
CA ALA A 19 -3.10 1.20 4.35
C ALA A 19 -2.63 1.73 5.70
N THR A 20 -1.47 1.24 6.15
CA THR A 20 -0.86 1.65 7.41
C THR A 20 -0.17 3.00 7.27
N CYS A 21 -0.39 3.88 8.24
CA CYS A 21 0.23 5.20 8.34
C CYS A 21 0.79 5.35 9.74
N THR A 22 2.09 5.58 9.88
CA THR A 22 2.65 5.99 11.17
C THR A 22 2.51 7.50 11.36
N ASP A 23 2.06 7.94 12.53
CA ASP A 23 2.12 9.35 12.91
C ASP A 23 3.53 9.74 13.42
N GLU A 24 3.85 11.04 13.33
CA GLU A 24 5.14 11.59 13.80
C GLU A 24 5.34 11.47 15.31
N VAL A 25 4.27 11.23 16.08
CA VAL A 25 4.32 11.25 17.55
C VAL A 25 4.96 9.97 18.09
N THR A 26 4.86 8.86 17.35
CA THR A 26 5.32 7.54 17.80
C THR A 26 6.46 6.96 16.97
N ALA A 27 6.63 7.40 15.72
CA ALA A 27 7.64 6.84 14.83
C ALA A 27 8.85 7.77 14.65
N LEU A 28 10.07 7.24 14.85
CA LEU A 28 11.33 7.92 14.52
C LEU A 28 11.43 8.28 13.03
N VAL A 29 10.67 7.59 12.16
CA VAL A 29 10.57 7.82 10.71
C VAL A 29 9.13 7.56 10.25
N LEU A 30 8.58 8.48 9.46
CA LEU A 30 7.28 8.32 8.81
C LEU A 30 7.33 7.17 7.78
N ASN A 31 6.68 6.06 8.12
CA ASN A 31 6.52 4.89 7.29
C ASN A 31 5.05 4.67 6.96
N ASN A 32 4.74 4.60 5.66
CA ASN A 32 3.40 4.30 5.16
C ASN A 32 3.52 3.15 4.17
N TRP A 33 2.67 2.15 4.27
CA TRP A 33 2.65 1.02 3.34
C TRP A 33 1.24 0.46 3.23
N VAL A 34 1.05 -0.43 2.25
CA VAL A 34 -0.19 -1.18 2.10
C VAL A 34 0.14 -2.64 2.33
N SER A 35 -0.67 -3.35 3.09
CA SER A 35 -0.56 -4.79 3.30
C SER A 35 -1.87 -5.50 2.97
N CYS A 36 -1.78 -6.77 2.60
CA CYS A 36 -2.94 -7.64 2.44
C CYS A 36 -3.01 -8.63 3.61
N GLU A 37 -4.01 -8.51 4.48
CA GLU A 37 -4.21 -9.41 5.64
C GLU A 37 -4.75 -10.80 5.24
N ASN A 38 -4.96 -11.06 3.95
CA ASN A 38 -5.33 -12.38 3.47
C ASN A 38 -4.13 -13.27 3.16
N CYS A 39 -3.06 -12.68 2.64
CA CYS A 39 -1.89 -13.42 2.13
C CYS A 39 -0.56 -12.83 2.61
N ASP A 40 -0.62 -11.89 3.54
CA ASP A 40 0.50 -11.19 4.18
C ASP A 40 1.44 -10.49 3.19
N ALA A 41 0.95 -10.19 1.98
CA ALA A 41 1.71 -9.44 1.00
C ALA A 41 1.86 -7.98 1.45
N GLU A 42 3.09 -7.50 1.54
CA GLU A 42 3.42 -6.13 1.92
C GLU A 42 3.92 -5.31 0.73
N GLY A 43 3.44 -4.08 0.65
CA GLY A 43 3.84 -3.09 -0.32
C GLY A 43 5.09 -2.33 0.09
N PRO A 44 5.66 -1.55 -0.83
CA PRO A 44 6.82 -0.72 -0.55
C PRO A 44 6.49 0.39 0.46
N ILE A 45 7.40 0.62 1.40
CA ILE A 45 7.31 1.70 2.39
C ILE A 45 7.54 3.05 1.69
N LYS A 46 6.68 4.03 2.00
CA LYS A 46 6.70 5.40 1.48
C LYS A 46 6.50 6.44 2.59
N LYS A 47 6.87 7.68 2.28
CA LYS A 47 6.78 8.82 3.21
C LYS A 47 5.35 9.31 3.42
N SER A 48 4.45 9.04 2.48
CA SER A 48 3.03 9.41 2.57
C SER A 48 2.13 8.23 2.25
N ARG A 49 0.92 8.23 2.84
CA ARG A 49 -0.14 7.26 2.52
C ARG A 49 -0.48 7.25 1.03
N ALA A 50 -0.56 8.42 0.41
CA ALA A 50 -0.89 8.53 -1.01
C ALA A 50 0.17 7.86 -1.88
N ASP A 51 1.46 8.06 -1.56
CA ASP A 51 2.55 7.40 -2.27
C ASP A 51 2.54 5.88 -2.05
N ALA A 52 2.20 5.42 -0.84
CA ALA A 52 2.08 4.00 -0.53
C ALA A 52 0.96 3.35 -1.36
N ILE A 53 -0.20 4.00 -1.44
CA ILE A 53 -1.33 3.56 -2.28
C ILE A 53 -0.95 3.58 -3.76
N ALA A 54 -0.31 4.65 -4.25
CA ALA A 54 0.11 4.75 -5.64
C ALA A 54 1.14 3.67 -6.01
N ALA A 55 2.10 3.40 -5.11
CA ALA A 55 3.08 2.35 -5.29
C ALA A 55 2.43 0.96 -5.23
N TRP A 56 1.52 0.72 -4.29
CA TRP A 56 0.73 -0.51 -4.24
C TRP A 56 -0.07 -0.73 -5.52
N ASN A 57 -0.62 0.34 -6.11
CA ASN A 57 -1.44 0.28 -7.33
C ASN A 57 -0.62 0.16 -8.63
N THR A 58 0.71 0.34 -8.56
CA THR A 58 1.60 0.16 -9.71
C THR A 58 1.75 -1.33 -10.02
N ARG A 59 1.44 -1.77 -11.24
CA ARG A 59 1.66 -3.16 -11.69
C ARG A 59 2.85 -3.25 -12.65
N ALA A 60 3.48 -4.43 -12.70
CA ALA A 60 4.51 -4.69 -13.69
C ALA A 60 3.91 -4.59 -15.11
N GLY A 61 4.58 -3.86 -16.01
CA GLY A 61 4.11 -3.62 -17.37
C GLY A 61 3.27 -2.36 -17.59
N GLU A 62 2.88 -1.63 -16.53
CA GLU A 62 2.14 -0.34 -16.66
C GLU A 62 3.07 0.86 -16.92
N LYS A 63 4.40 0.66 -16.89
CA LYS A 63 5.41 1.64 -17.32
C LYS A 63 6.22 1.04 -18.47
N ALA A 64 5.74 1.23 -19.68
CA ALA A 64 6.49 1.04 -20.92
C ALA A 64 6.82 2.42 -21.50
#